data_AF-T1F0V5-F1
#
_entry.id   AF-T1F0V5-F1
#
_cell.length_a   1.000
_cell.length_b   1.000
_cell.length_c   1.000
_cell.angle_alpha   90.00
_cell.angle_beta   90.00
_cell.angle_gamma   90.00
#
_symmetry.space_group_name_H-M   'P 1'
#
loop_
_entity.id
_entity.type
_entity.pdbx_description
1 polymer ?
#
loop_
_entity_poly.entity_id
_entity_poly.type
_entity_poly.pdbx_seq_one_letter_code
_entity_poly.pdbx_strand_id
1 'polypeptide(L)'
;MAFPQDAQDPFTKAITYLNLAAGADNSYYDMAALLGSDTFHDPTVSGDDQNDYPVLSFSTPQMAPPKFRMLPLELQEKLKHLQYNCQMGVFTEIGRAWLAVDKEFFLWTYEDGNDIAYFDGLNDVIVAAALVKPKPNIFQSHISHLLCLATTVEVHLLGVSFTSSSSSSPFG
;
A
#
# COMPACT_ATOMS: atom_id res chain seq x y z
N MET A 1 -22.58 20.27 60.65
CA MET A 1 -21.19 20.42 60.14
C MET A 1 -21.12 19.56 58.89
N ALA A 2 -21.00 20.20 57.74
CA ALA A 2 -21.23 19.60 56.43
C ALA A 2 -20.07 18.69 56.01
N PHE A 3 -20.41 17.48 55.53
CA PHE A 3 -19.51 16.66 54.72
C PHE A 3 -19.66 17.13 53.26
N PRO A 4 -18.61 17.61 52.57
CA PRO A 4 -18.63 17.71 51.11
C PRO A 4 -18.13 16.36 50.54
N GLN A 5 -19.01 15.63 49.86
CA GLN A 5 -19.21 15.63 48.40
C GLN A 5 -18.21 14.75 47.64
N ASP A 6 -18.70 13.56 47.27
CA ASP A 6 -18.36 12.71 46.12
C ASP A 6 -16.93 12.79 45.58
N ALA A 7 -16.02 12.05 46.21
CA ALA A 7 -14.78 11.63 45.55
C ALA A 7 -15.12 10.50 44.56
N GLN A 8 -15.59 10.88 43.38
CA GLN A 8 -15.86 9.96 42.28
C GLN A 8 -14.59 9.15 41.96
N ASP A 9 -14.74 7.82 41.90
CA ASP A 9 -13.65 6.86 41.74
C ASP A 9 -12.72 7.24 40.56
N PRO A 10 -11.39 7.31 40.75
CA PRO A 10 -10.43 7.70 39.71
C PRO A 10 -10.60 6.94 38.39
N PHE A 11 -11.01 5.67 38.43
CA PHE A 11 -11.29 4.89 37.21
C PHE A 11 -12.50 5.41 36.44
N THR A 12 -13.58 5.73 37.15
CA THR A 12 -14.79 6.31 36.53
C THR A 12 -14.48 7.68 35.90
N LYS A 13 -13.62 8.47 36.55
CA LYS A 13 -13.16 9.75 36.01
C LYS A 13 -12.32 9.55 34.74
N ALA A 14 -11.40 8.60 34.74
CA ALA A 14 -10.57 8.27 33.57
C ALA A 14 -11.39 7.79 32.37
N ILE A 15 -12.38 6.90 32.60
CA ILE A 15 -13.31 6.45 31.55
C ILE A 15 -14.07 7.63 30.96
N THR A 16 -14.55 8.54 31.81
CA THR A 16 -15.26 9.75 31.37
C THR A 16 -14.36 10.62 30.48
N TYR A 17 -13.09 10.81 30.84
CA TYR A 17 -12.13 11.53 30.01
C TYR A 17 -11.82 10.84 28.69
N LEU A 18 -11.64 9.52 28.67
CA LEU A 18 -11.39 8.76 27.43
C LEU A 18 -12.58 8.83 26.48
N ASN A 19 -13.80 8.71 26.99
CA ASN A 19 -15.01 8.84 26.18
C ASN A 19 -15.18 10.27 25.64
N LEU A 20 -14.84 11.29 26.44
CA LEU A 20 -14.84 12.67 25.97
C LEU A 20 -13.80 12.90 24.87
N ALA A 21 -12.59 12.38 25.03
CA ALA A 21 -11.53 12.48 24.03
C ALA A 21 -11.90 11.73 22.74
N ALA A 22 -12.37 10.49 22.83
CA ALA A 22 -12.83 9.72 21.68
C ALA A 22 -14.03 10.38 20.99
N GLY A 23 -14.94 10.99 21.77
CA GLY A 23 -16.05 11.79 21.24
C GLY A 23 -15.57 13.02 20.48
N ALA A 24 -14.56 13.72 21.01
CA ALA A 24 -13.93 14.85 20.34
C ALA A 24 -13.24 14.43 19.04
N ASP A 25 -12.46 13.34 19.05
CA ASP A 25 -11.78 12.79 17.87
C ASP A 25 -12.78 12.37 16.78
N ASN A 26 -13.88 11.72 17.16
CA ASN A 26 -14.91 11.29 16.21
C ASN A 26 -15.76 12.47 15.67
N SER A 27 -15.69 13.63 16.33
CA SER A 27 -16.34 14.86 15.88
C SER A 27 -15.43 15.77 15.05
N TYR A 28 -14.21 15.32 14.75
CA TYR A 28 -13.30 16.07 13.87
C TYR A 28 -13.95 16.25 12.49
N TYR A 29 -13.73 17.42 11.90
CA TYR A 29 -14.32 17.76 10.61
C TYR A 29 -13.82 16.81 9.52
N ASP A 30 -14.72 16.42 8.62
CA ASP A 30 -14.35 15.70 7.41
C ASP A 30 -13.48 16.58 6.50
N MET A 31 -12.65 15.96 5.66
CA MET A 31 -11.73 16.63 4.76
C MET A 31 -12.46 17.63 3.86
N ALA A 32 -13.64 17.28 3.34
CA ALA A 32 -14.45 18.18 2.52
C ALA A 32 -14.86 19.46 3.26
N ALA A 33 -15.25 19.33 4.53
CA ALA A 33 -15.61 20.47 5.38
C ALA A 33 -14.39 21.34 5.71
N LEU A 34 -13.22 20.74 5.94
CA LEU A 34 -11.96 21.47 6.16
C LEU A 34 -11.51 22.23 4.92
N LEU A 35 -11.70 21.64 3.74
CA LEU A 35 -11.37 22.27 2.46
C LEU A 35 -12.41 23.31 2.02
N GLY A 36 -13.53 23.45 2.76
CA GLY A 36 -14.60 24.39 2.45
C GLY A 36 -15.36 24.08 1.15
N SER A 37 -15.27 22.85 0.64
CA SER A 37 -15.80 22.48 -0.69
C SER A 37 -17.32 22.64 -0.81
N ASP A 38 -18.05 22.67 0.30
CA ASP A 38 -19.50 22.85 0.33
C ASP A 38 -19.94 24.33 0.24
N THR A 39 -19.01 25.28 0.39
CA THR A 39 -19.31 26.73 0.42
C THR A 39 -18.80 27.52 -0.79
N PHE A 40 -17.88 26.96 -1.58
CA PHE A 40 -17.24 27.67 -2.69
C PHE A 40 -17.67 27.10 -4.05
N HIS A 41 -18.50 27.85 -4.77
CA HIS A 41 -18.73 27.67 -6.21
C HIS A 41 -17.65 28.35 -7.08
N ASP A 42 -16.70 29.04 -6.44
CA ASP A 42 -15.62 29.79 -7.07
C ASP A 42 -14.27 29.09 -6.85
N PRO A 43 -13.33 29.14 -7.81
CA PRO A 43 -12.03 28.51 -7.68
C PRO A 43 -11.22 29.11 -6.52
N THR A 44 -10.82 28.27 -5.56
CA THR A 44 -9.92 28.64 -4.48
C THR A 44 -8.49 28.69 -5.00
N VAL A 45 -7.76 29.77 -4.73
CA VAL A 45 -6.35 29.94 -5.14
C VAL A 45 -5.46 29.22 -4.14
N SER A 46 -4.82 28.13 -4.55
CA SER A 46 -3.74 27.47 -3.80
C SER A 46 -2.40 28.16 -4.09
N GLY A 47 -1.54 28.37 -3.09
CA GLY A 47 -0.16 28.82 -3.32
C GLY A 47 0.14 30.29 -3.08
N ASP A 48 -0.75 31.03 -2.42
CA ASP A 48 -0.46 32.40 -1.95
C ASP A 48 0.17 32.39 -0.54
N ASP A 49 -0.06 31.32 0.24
CA ASP A 49 0.59 31.14 1.54
C ASP A 49 1.94 30.42 1.37
N GLN A 50 3.00 30.97 1.99
CA GLN A 50 4.33 30.34 1.99
C GLN A 50 4.34 28.97 2.67
N ASN A 51 3.33 28.65 3.46
CA ASN A 51 3.13 27.35 4.10
C ASN A 51 2.38 26.33 3.23
N ASP A 52 1.78 26.74 2.10
CA ASP A 52 1.11 25.82 1.16
C ASP A 52 2.13 24.92 0.44
N TYR A 53 3.33 25.46 0.21
CA TYR A 53 4.45 24.77 -0.42
C TYR A 53 5.72 24.96 0.39
N PRO A 54 5.81 24.36 1.59
CA PRO A 54 7.02 24.45 2.38
C PRO A 54 8.15 23.80 1.58
N VAL A 55 9.29 24.48 1.46
CA VAL A 55 10.48 23.87 0.88
C VAL A 55 10.83 22.67 1.76
N LEU A 56 10.62 21.46 1.22
CA LEU A 56 10.83 20.21 1.94
C LEU A 56 12.32 20.02 2.20
N SER A 57 12.80 20.63 3.28
CA SER A 57 14.04 20.20 3.92
C SER A 57 13.79 18.80 4.48
N PHE A 58 14.78 17.91 4.35
CA PHE A 58 14.75 16.52 4.85
C PHE A 58 14.50 16.38 6.37
N SER A 59 14.27 17.50 7.06
CA SER A 59 13.99 17.61 8.49
C SER A 59 12.52 17.94 8.81
N THR A 60 11.61 18.01 7.82
CA THR A 60 10.19 18.14 8.12
C THR A 60 9.70 16.85 8.81
N PRO A 61 9.16 16.91 10.04
CA PRO A 61 8.82 15.71 10.81
C PRO A 61 7.64 14.91 10.24
N GLN A 62 6.97 15.43 9.21
CA GLN A 62 5.78 14.83 8.62
C GLN A 62 6.10 13.67 7.68
N MET A 63 7.31 13.63 7.10
CA MET A 63 7.76 12.54 6.23
C MET A 63 9.18 12.11 6.61
N ALA A 64 9.36 10.80 6.79
CA ALA A 64 10.69 10.22 6.95
C ALA A 64 11.46 10.27 5.61
N PRO A 65 12.80 10.38 5.62
CA PRO A 65 13.59 10.30 4.40
C PRO A 65 13.38 8.94 3.72
N PRO A 66 13.22 8.91 2.38
CA PRO A 66 12.95 7.67 1.66
C PRO A 66 14.13 6.70 1.73
N LYS A 67 13.83 5.41 1.93
CA LYS A 67 14.82 4.33 1.82
C LYS A 67 14.94 3.90 0.35
N PHE A 68 15.99 4.35 -0.32
CA PHE A 68 16.26 3.94 -1.69
C PHE A 68 16.78 2.51 -1.77
N ARG A 69 16.24 1.75 -2.72
CA ARG A 69 16.58 0.34 -2.94
C ARG A 69 16.85 0.13 -4.41
N MET A 70 18.02 -0.44 -4.69
CA MET A 70 18.42 -0.73 -6.06
C MET A 70 17.61 -1.92 -6.59
N LEU A 71 17.37 -1.92 -7.89
CA LEU A 71 16.80 -3.06 -8.58
C LEU A 71 17.76 -4.26 -8.45
N PRO A 72 17.29 -5.48 -8.16
CA PRO A 72 18.11 -6.68 -8.16
C PRO A 72 18.93 -6.83 -9.45
N LEU A 73 20.18 -7.29 -9.33
CA LEU A 73 21.14 -7.31 -10.44
C LEU A 73 20.64 -8.19 -11.60
N GLU A 74 19.97 -9.29 -11.27
CA GLU A 74 19.36 -10.23 -12.21
C GLU A 74 18.36 -9.51 -13.14
N LEU A 75 17.61 -8.55 -12.61
CA LEU A 75 16.63 -7.77 -13.37
C LEU A 75 17.30 -6.66 -14.20
N GLN A 76 18.42 -6.11 -13.74
CA GLN A 76 19.20 -5.13 -14.51
C GLN A 76 19.76 -5.76 -15.80
N GLU A 77 20.17 -7.03 -15.75
CA GLU A 77 20.63 -7.74 -16.95
C GLU A 77 19.50 -7.99 -17.94
N LYS A 78 18.29 -8.31 -17.45
CA LYS A 78 17.10 -8.49 -18.30
C LYS A 78 16.69 -7.20 -18.99
N LEU A 79 16.77 -6.07 -18.29
CA LEU A 79 16.53 -4.76 -18.89
C LEU A 79 17.47 -4.42 -20.06
N LYS A 80 18.71 -4.94 -20.06
CA LYS A 80 19.65 -4.74 -21.18
C LYS A 80 19.21 -5.45 -22.46
N HIS A 81 18.38 -6.49 -22.33
CA HIS A 81 17.90 -7.29 -23.46
C HIS A 81 16.50 -6.89 -23.93
N LEU A 82 15.91 -5.84 -23.35
CA LEU A 82 14.59 -5.33 -23.73
C LEU A 82 14.52 -5.01 -25.24
N GLN A 83 13.47 -5.50 -25.90
CA GLN A 83 13.27 -5.28 -27.32
C GLN A 83 12.10 -4.33 -27.62
N TYR A 84 10.98 -4.46 -26.90
CA TYR A 84 9.73 -3.78 -27.26
C TYR A 84 9.13 -2.96 -26.13
N ASN A 85 8.89 -3.56 -24.96
CA ASN A 85 8.14 -2.93 -23.87
C ASN A 85 8.72 -3.24 -22.49
N CYS A 86 8.70 -2.24 -21.62
CA CYS A 86 9.00 -2.38 -20.19
C CYS A 86 7.85 -1.82 -19.38
N GLN A 87 7.33 -2.58 -18.43
CA GLN A 87 6.42 -2.06 -17.43
C GLN A 87 6.87 -2.48 -16.04
N MET A 88 6.65 -1.63 -15.06
CA MET A 88 6.99 -1.92 -13.67
C MET A 88 5.95 -1.30 -12.75
N GLY A 89 5.86 -1.86 -11.54
CA GLY A 89 4.95 -1.34 -10.54
C GLY A 89 5.12 -2.07 -9.21
N VAL A 90 4.20 -1.77 -8.30
CA VAL A 90 4.20 -2.34 -6.95
C VAL A 90 2.81 -2.87 -6.63
N PHE A 91 2.77 -4.10 -6.16
CA PHE A 91 1.60 -4.69 -5.52
C PHE A 91 1.76 -4.58 -4.01
N THR A 92 1.32 -3.45 -3.46
CA THR A 92 1.40 -3.12 -2.03
C THR A 92 0.64 -4.12 -1.17
N GLU A 93 -0.47 -4.68 -1.68
CA GLU A 93 -1.28 -5.69 -0.99
C GLU A 93 -0.50 -6.96 -0.61
N ILE A 94 0.56 -7.27 -1.35
CA ILE A 94 1.37 -8.48 -1.14
C ILE A 94 2.85 -8.19 -0.85
N GLY A 95 3.22 -6.91 -0.67
CA GLY A 95 4.60 -6.53 -0.39
C GLY A 95 5.57 -6.80 -1.56
N ARG A 96 5.08 -6.84 -2.81
CA ARG A 96 5.89 -7.20 -3.98
C ARG A 96 5.99 -6.08 -5.00
N ALA A 97 7.17 -5.92 -5.60
CA ALA A 97 7.35 -5.14 -6.81
C ALA A 97 7.43 -6.07 -8.00
N TRP A 98 7.03 -5.58 -9.17
CA TRP A 98 7.00 -6.35 -10.40
C TRP A 98 7.63 -5.59 -11.56
N LEU A 99 8.10 -6.37 -12.53
CA LEU A 99 8.73 -5.91 -13.76
C LEU A 99 8.28 -6.85 -14.89
N ALA A 100 7.76 -6.29 -15.97
CA ALA A 100 7.48 -6.98 -17.20
C ALA A 100 8.45 -6.48 -18.27
N VAL A 101 9.24 -7.39 -18.86
CA VAL A 101 10.13 -7.12 -19.98
C VAL A 101 9.62 -7.93 -21.16
N ASP A 102 9.04 -7.24 -22.13
CA ASP A 102 8.35 -7.85 -23.26
C ASP A 102 7.28 -8.85 -22.80
N LYS A 103 7.57 -10.16 -22.83
CA LYS A 103 6.67 -11.25 -22.43
C LYS A 103 7.07 -11.91 -21.10
N GLU A 104 8.23 -11.57 -20.57
CA GLU A 104 8.76 -12.09 -19.31
C GLU A 104 8.23 -11.26 -18.15
N PHE A 105 7.71 -11.92 -17.11
CA PHE A 105 7.22 -11.27 -15.89
C PHE A 105 8.07 -11.68 -14.68
N PHE A 106 8.46 -10.68 -13.89
CA PHE A 106 9.26 -10.82 -12.68
C PHE A 106 8.52 -10.21 -11.49
N LEU A 107 8.62 -10.84 -10.33
CA LEU A 107 8.01 -10.40 -9.08
C LEU A 107 8.99 -10.61 -7.93
N TRP A 108 9.21 -9.64 -7.07
CA TRP A 108 10.16 -9.76 -5.94
C TRP A 108 9.69 -9.01 -4.71
N THR A 109 10.24 -9.33 -3.54
CA THR A 109 9.97 -8.58 -2.31
C THR A 109 10.62 -7.21 -2.38
N TYR A 110 9.83 -6.13 -2.42
CA TYR A 110 10.42 -4.78 -2.46
C TYR A 110 11.07 -4.39 -1.11
N GLU A 111 10.86 -5.15 -0.03
CA GLU A 111 11.47 -4.93 1.29
C GLU A 111 12.89 -5.44 1.45
N ASP A 112 13.33 -6.48 0.73
CA ASP A 112 14.75 -6.90 0.73
C ASP A 112 15.37 -7.06 -0.66
N GLY A 113 14.57 -7.05 -1.74
CA GLY A 113 15.05 -7.34 -3.10
C GLY A 113 15.19 -8.83 -3.38
N ASN A 114 14.88 -9.67 -2.40
CA ASN A 114 14.96 -11.12 -2.46
C ASN A 114 13.67 -11.76 -3.01
N ASP A 115 13.68 -13.09 -3.09
CA ASP A 115 12.53 -13.92 -3.47
C ASP A 115 11.94 -13.51 -4.81
N ILE A 116 12.81 -13.53 -5.82
CA ILE A 116 12.48 -13.22 -7.21
C ILE A 116 11.77 -14.44 -7.81
N ALA A 117 10.50 -14.27 -8.15
CA ALA A 117 9.72 -15.19 -8.96
C ALA A 117 9.72 -14.72 -10.42
N TYR A 118 9.72 -15.68 -11.33
CA TYR A 118 9.78 -15.46 -12.77
C TYR A 118 8.70 -16.28 -13.49
N PHE A 119 8.12 -15.68 -14.52
CA PHE A 119 7.11 -16.30 -15.36
C PHE A 119 7.29 -15.92 -16.83
N ASP A 120 7.36 -16.92 -17.71
CA ASP A 120 7.55 -16.78 -19.16
C ASP A 120 6.59 -17.65 -19.99
N GLY A 121 5.44 -17.97 -19.43
CA GLY A 121 4.42 -18.78 -20.10
C GLY A 121 3.67 -18.05 -21.23
N LEU A 122 4.05 -16.82 -21.58
CA LEU A 122 3.37 -15.98 -22.57
C LEU A 122 4.13 -15.98 -23.89
N ASN A 123 3.39 -15.92 -25.00
CA ASN A 123 3.96 -15.79 -26.34
C ASN A 123 4.09 -14.34 -26.79
N ASP A 124 3.13 -13.51 -26.38
CA ASP A 124 3.00 -12.11 -26.76
C ASP A 124 3.46 -11.16 -25.65
N VAL A 125 3.73 -9.91 -26.04
CA VAL A 125 4.21 -8.86 -25.12
C VAL A 125 3.12 -8.49 -24.11
N ILE A 126 3.50 -8.42 -22.84
CA ILE A 126 2.68 -7.93 -21.73
C ILE A 126 2.50 -6.42 -21.89
N VAL A 127 1.24 -6.01 -21.87
CA VAL A 127 0.82 -4.60 -21.97
C VAL A 127 0.18 -4.07 -20.69
N ALA A 128 -0.23 -4.95 -19.78
CA ALA A 128 -0.67 -4.58 -18.44
C ALA A 128 -0.55 -5.75 -17.47
N ALA A 129 -0.31 -5.43 -16.20
CA ALA A 129 -0.36 -6.36 -15.09
C ALA A 129 -1.22 -5.79 -13.95
N ALA A 130 -2.06 -6.64 -13.35
CA ALA A 130 -2.89 -6.26 -12.21
C ALA A 130 -3.02 -7.41 -11.22
N LEU A 131 -3.14 -7.06 -9.94
CA LEU A 131 -3.45 -8.00 -8.87
C LEU A 131 -4.89 -7.78 -8.42
N VAL A 132 -5.69 -8.84 -8.36
CA VAL A 132 -7.10 -8.77 -7.98
C VAL A 132 -7.47 -9.85 -6.98
N LYS A 133 -8.51 -9.61 -6.18
CA LYS A 133 -9.05 -10.61 -5.27
C LYS A 133 -9.91 -11.62 -6.03
N PRO A 134 -9.74 -12.94 -5.79
CA PRO A 134 -10.57 -13.96 -6.41
C PRO A 134 -12.03 -13.83 -5.96
N LYS A 135 -12.95 -14.20 -6.85
CA LYS A 135 -14.37 -14.28 -6.50
C LYS A 135 -14.59 -15.38 -5.44
N PRO A 136 -15.39 -15.12 -4.39
CA PRO A 136 -15.64 -16.12 -3.35
C PRO A 136 -16.21 -17.42 -3.94
N ASN A 137 -15.81 -18.55 -3.37
CA ASN A 137 -16.27 -19.91 -3.71
C ASN A 137 -15.93 -20.42 -5.13
N ILE A 138 -14.98 -19.80 -5.83
CA ILE A 138 -14.49 -20.31 -7.13
C ILE A 138 -13.14 -21.02 -6.99
N PHE A 139 -12.21 -20.41 -6.26
CA PHE A 139 -10.86 -20.92 -6.08
C PHE A 139 -10.69 -21.63 -4.74
N GLN A 140 -9.66 -22.47 -4.63
CA GLN A 140 -9.28 -23.06 -3.36
C GLN A 140 -8.84 -21.98 -2.38
N SER A 141 -9.02 -22.23 -1.08
CA SER A 141 -8.75 -21.26 -0.01
C SER A 141 -7.30 -20.79 0.08
N HIS A 142 -6.34 -21.55 -0.48
CA HIS A 142 -4.93 -21.16 -0.50
C HIS A 142 -4.62 -20.09 -1.57
N ILE A 143 -5.48 -19.91 -2.57
CA ILE A 143 -5.33 -18.86 -3.58
C ILE A 143 -5.84 -17.56 -3.00
N SER A 144 -4.91 -16.68 -2.67
CA SER A 144 -5.21 -15.40 -2.01
C SER A 144 -5.55 -14.29 -3.02
N HIS A 145 -4.87 -14.29 -4.17
CA HIS A 145 -4.98 -13.27 -5.20
C HIS A 145 -4.90 -13.91 -6.59
N LEU A 146 -5.35 -13.18 -7.60
CA LEU A 146 -5.18 -13.52 -9.00
C LEU A 146 -4.28 -12.46 -9.66
N LEU A 147 -3.21 -12.91 -10.30
CA LEU A 147 -2.38 -12.09 -11.15
C LEU A 147 -2.95 -12.12 -12.57
N CYS A 148 -3.43 -10.96 -13.03
CA CYS A 148 -3.94 -10.75 -14.37
C CYS A 148 -2.82 -10.17 -15.24
N LEU A 149 -2.39 -10.90 -16.27
CA LEU A 149 -1.43 -10.43 -17.26
C LEU A 149 -2.15 -10.27 -18.59
N ALA A 150 -2.27 -9.05 -19.08
CA ALA A 150 -2.83 -8.77 -20.40
C ALA A 150 -1.70 -8.68 -21.42
N THR A 151 -1.82 -9.45 -22.50
CA THR A 151 -0.99 -9.33 -23.70
C THR A 151 -1.73 -8.55 -24.78
N THR A 152 -1.10 -8.35 -25.93
CA THR A 152 -1.74 -7.75 -27.11
C THR A 152 -2.88 -8.60 -27.69
N VAL A 153 -2.97 -9.88 -27.32
CA VAL A 153 -3.91 -10.83 -27.91
C VAL A 153 -4.93 -11.34 -26.89
N GLU A 154 -4.50 -11.62 -25.65
CA GLU A 154 -5.35 -12.27 -24.64
C GLU A 154 -5.00 -11.86 -23.20
N VAL A 155 -5.79 -12.33 -22.23
CA VAL A 155 -5.58 -12.06 -20.80
C VAL A 155 -5.42 -13.37 -20.05
N HIS A 156 -4.29 -13.53 -19.35
CA HIS A 156 -3.99 -14.69 -18.53
C HIS A 156 -4.29 -14.39 -17.05
N LEU A 157 -4.98 -15.33 -16.40
CA LEU A 157 -5.29 -15.30 -14.97
C LEU A 157 -4.49 -16.38 -14.25
N LEU A 158 -3.58 -15.96 -13.38
CA LEU A 158 -2.69 -16.83 -12.62
C LEU A 158 -3.05 -16.78 -11.13
N GLY A 159 -3.15 -17.93 -10.49
CA GLY A 159 -3.40 -18.01 -9.04
C GLY A 159 -2.14 -17.69 -8.24
N VAL A 160 -2.26 -16.80 -7.25
CA VAL A 160 -1.16 -16.43 -6.35
C VAL A 160 -1.42 -17.01 -4.96
N SER A 161 -0.47 -17.82 -4.49
CA SER A 161 -0.47 -18.46 -3.18
C SER A 161 0.81 -18.13 -2.44
N PHE A 162 0.71 -17.87 -1.14
CA PHE A 162 1.86 -17.66 -0.27
C PHE A 162 2.10 -18.92 0.55
N THR A 163 3.29 -19.48 0.45
CA THR A 163 3.73 -20.49 1.41
C THR A 163 4.14 -19.75 2.68
N SER A 164 3.38 -19.87 3.76
CA SER A 164 3.89 -19.45 5.06
C SER A 164 5.16 -20.27 5.32
N SER A 165 6.32 -19.63 5.36
CA SER A 165 7.50 -20.23 5.96
C SER A 165 7.17 -20.43 7.44
N SER A 166 6.61 -21.60 7.76
CA SER A 166 6.47 -22.04 9.13
C SER A 166 7.90 -22.15 9.68
N SER A 167 8.37 -21.08 10.32
CA SER A 167 9.51 -21.15 11.21
C SER A 167 9.14 -22.19 12.25
N SER A 168 9.67 -23.40 12.09
CA SER A 168 9.62 -24.44 13.09
C SER A 168 10.11 -23.83 14.41
N SER A 169 9.20 -23.70 15.37
CA SER A 169 9.57 -23.33 16.73
C SER A 169 10.59 -24.35 17.25
N PRO A 170 11.81 -23.95 17.66
CA PRO A 170 12.87 -24.88 18.05
C PRO A 170 12.68 -25.51 19.44
N PHE A 171 11.49 -25.47 20.01
CA PHE A 171 11.21 -26.06 21.32
C PHE A 171 9.86 -26.80 21.28
N GLY A 172 9.96 -28.10 21.00
CA GLY A 172 8.96 -29.13 21.28
C GLY A 172 9.65 -30.26 22.02
#